data_AF-A0A7Y4QZB5-F1
#
_entry.id   AF-A0A7Y4QZB5-F1
#
_cell.length_a   1.000
_cell.length_b   1.000
_cell.length_c   1.000
_cell.angle_alpha   90.00
_cell.angle_beta   90.00
_cell.angle_gamma   90.00
#
_symmetry.space_group_name_H-M   'P 1'
#
loop_
_entity.id
_entity.type
_entity.pdbx_description
1 polymer ?
#
loop_
_entity_poly.entity_id
_entity_poly.type
_entity_poly.pdbx_seq_one_letter_code
_entity_poly.pdbx_strand_id
1 'polypeptide(L)'
;MQKAYQLVLNLQPELALAQLNKINAKSDELHKMYVLSLNETIDILVTEDPKRLEQFEANYKIRQEYLDDLPPSPEVLFLQAELNLQRGFNLLNTGQEFNAVFAIRRAYNMVQECQKKYPDFVPIKKTAGVIQVMVGSVPDKFAWFMGLLGMKGQVVAGQKLLSELRLSKSSLSLEATILFFTVKGFINQHFAEAAQGMKDCLKEQPNNRLVLFIAINMLMKDAQAENALELFAILDKQNQGLPLYYVEYLHGDALLQKGEYQKAIPYYQKFQKGYRSISYVKDSYYKISLCYWLMNDEVQAKAFFEKAKVMGKDNAEPDKHAAKQLEEGKLPNAKILKVRLLTDGGYYPEATAALHTITQAELKNLKDQSEFYYRKARLAHKLKDIASAKTFYLQTIQLTKDNPWYFGASSALQLGYLAQDQKDFVNARKYFEMAMSYKKHEYKSSIDAKAKAGLEQIKLVKS
;
A
#
# COMPACT_ATOMS: atom_id res chain seq x y z
N MET A 1 24.85 12.13 -15.82
CA MET A 1 23.39 12.11 -15.54
C MET A 1 22.90 10.75 -15.05
N GLN A 2 23.01 9.68 -15.84
CA GLN A 2 22.42 8.35 -15.54
C GLN A 2 22.77 7.79 -14.14
N LYS A 3 24.03 7.93 -13.69
CA LYS A 3 24.44 7.50 -12.35
C LYS A 3 23.67 8.22 -11.24
N ALA A 4 23.47 9.53 -11.35
CA ALA A 4 22.69 10.29 -10.36
C ALA A 4 21.24 9.78 -10.31
N TYR A 5 20.63 9.58 -11.47
CA TYR A 5 19.28 9.05 -11.60
C TYR A 5 19.13 7.66 -10.97
N GLN A 6 20.07 6.75 -11.20
CA GLN A 6 20.06 5.43 -10.55
C GLN A 6 20.21 5.53 -9.02
N LEU A 7 21.02 6.46 -8.52
CA LEU A 7 21.16 6.71 -7.08
C LEU A 7 19.86 7.25 -6.47
N VAL A 8 19.13 8.12 -7.17
CA VAL A 8 17.80 8.59 -6.76
C VAL A 8 16.84 7.41 -6.61
N LEU A 9 16.73 6.57 -7.64
CA LEU A 9 15.86 5.38 -7.61
C LEU A 9 16.33 4.33 -6.61
N ASN A 10 17.60 4.34 -6.20
CA ASN A 10 18.11 3.49 -5.13
C ASN A 10 17.98 4.13 -3.73
N LEU A 11 17.24 5.24 -3.60
CA LEU A 11 17.01 5.95 -2.34
C LEU A 11 18.31 6.49 -1.69
N GLN A 12 19.25 6.98 -2.50
CA GLN A 12 20.53 7.52 -2.06
C GLN A 12 20.66 9.02 -2.43
N PRO A 13 19.85 9.90 -1.82
CA PRO A 13 19.68 11.27 -2.28
C PRO A 13 20.93 12.14 -2.15
N GLU A 14 21.71 11.95 -1.09
CA GLU A 14 22.96 12.70 -0.89
C GLU A 14 24.01 12.35 -1.95
N LEU A 15 24.15 11.05 -2.27
CA LEU A 15 25.05 10.60 -3.33
C LEU A 15 24.56 11.07 -4.70
N ALA A 16 23.26 11.03 -4.95
CA ALA A 16 22.67 11.54 -6.18
C ALA A 16 22.98 13.04 -6.34
N LEU A 17 22.76 13.85 -5.30
CA LEU A 17 23.05 15.27 -5.30
C LEU A 17 24.54 15.57 -5.55
N ALA A 18 25.44 14.82 -4.91
CA ALA A 18 26.88 14.93 -5.14
C ALA A 18 27.29 14.61 -6.59
N GLN A 19 26.56 13.72 -7.28
CA GLN A 19 26.77 13.48 -8.71
C GLN A 19 26.17 14.59 -9.58
N LEU A 20 25.00 15.13 -9.23
CA LEU A 20 24.34 16.21 -9.98
C LEU A 20 25.13 17.51 -9.93
N ASN A 21 25.78 17.81 -8.80
CA ASN A 21 26.62 19.01 -8.64
C ASN A 21 27.87 19.02 -9.53
N LYS A 22 28.25 17.86 -10.11
CA LYS A 22 29.36 17.75 -11.07
C LYS A 22 28.93 17.99 -12.52
N ILE A 23 27.63 18.10 -12.78
CA ILE A 23 27.06 18.28 -14.12
C ILE A 23 26.79 19.76 -14.35
N ASN A 24 27.57 20.37 -15.24
CA ASN A 24 27.52 21.81 -15.55
C ASN A 24 27.21 22.11 -17.03
N ALA A 25 27.03 21.08 -17.86
CA ALA A 25 26.73 21.28 -19.27
C ALA A 25 25.30 21.82 -19.44
N LYS A 26 25.15 22.94 -20.16
CA LYS A 26 23.85 23.57 -20.42
C LYS A 26 22.86 22.63 -21.14
N SER A 27 23.37 21.70 -21.95
CA SER A 27 22.57 20.67 -22.63
C SER A 27 21.89 19.68 -21.67
N ASP A 28 22.39 19.56 -20.44
CA ASP A 28 21.86 18.63 -19.43
C ASP A 28 20.88 19.30 -18.47
N GLU A 29 20.61 20.60 -18.60
CA GLU A 29 19.89 21.38 -17.57
C GLU A 29 18.49 20.84 -17.28
N LEU A 30 17.69 20.54 -18.31
CA LEU A 30 16.35 19.97 -18.13
C LEU A 30 16.39 18.58 -17.47
N HIS A 31 17.34 17.73 -17.86
CA HIS A 31 17.53 16.41 -17.26
C HIS A 31 18.01 16.51 -15.81
N LYS A 32 18.90 17.46 -15.52
CA LYS A 32 19.40 17.73 -14.18
C LYS A 32 18.25 18.18 -13.28
N MET A 33 17.42 19.12 -13.76
CA MET A 33 16.24 19.62 -13.07
C MET A 33 15.24 18.51 -12.76
N TYR A 34 14.99 17.63 -13.73
CA TYR A 34 14.16 16.44 -13.53
C TYR A 34 14.68 15.56 -12.38
N VAL A 35 15.96 15.18 -12.42
CA VAL A 35 16.54 14.28 -11.41
C VAL A 35 16.60 14.95 -10.03
N LEU A 36 16.88 16.27 -9.96
CA LEU A 36 16.84 17.03 -8.71
C LEU A 36 15.44 17.00 -8.09
N SER A 37 14.40 17.30 -8.88
CA SER A 37 13.03 17.31 -8.39
C SER A 37 12.55 15.90 -7.99
N LEU A 38 12.91 14.88 -8.76
CA LEU A 38 12.62 13.49 -8.42
C LEU A 38 13.30 13.07 -7.11
N ASN A 39 14.55 13.50 -6.90
CA ASN A 39 15.31 13.23 -5.68
C ASN A 39 14.61 13.80 -4.44
N GLU A 40 14.22 15.07 -4.51
CA GLU A 40 13.48 15.75 -3.43
C GLU A 40 12.10 15.11 -3.20
N THR A 41 11.42 14.73 -4.27
CA THR A 41 10.10 14.08 -4.20
C THR A 41 10.17 12.74 -3.47
N ILE A 42 11.08 11.86 -3.87
CA ILE A 42 11.25 10.56 -3.21
C ILE A 42 11.63 10.73 -1.75
N ASP A 43 12.49 11.70 -1.44
CA ASP A 43 12.89 12.01 -0.08
C ASP A 43 11.71 12.43 0.80
N ILE A 44 10.84 13.31 0.31
CA ILE A 44 9.61 13.73 1.01
C ILE A 44 8.65 12.55 1.16
N LEU A 45 8.45 11.75 0.11
CA LEU A 45 7.57 10.58 0.15
C LEU A 45 8.01 9.54 1.18
N VAL A 46 9.32 9.35 1.37
CA VAL A 46 9.88 8.38 2.32
C VAL A 46 9.94 8.92 3.74
N THR A 47 10.30 10.20 3.91
CA THR A 47 10.56 10.77 5.24
C THR A 47 9.38 11.50 5.85
N GLU A 48 8.39 11.89 5.04
CA GLU A 48 7.24 12.72 5.43
C GLU A 48 7.68 14.02 6.13
N ASP A 49 8.87 14.55 5.83
CA ASP A 49 9.45 15.71 6.53
C ASP A 49 8.89 17.05 6.00
N PRO A 50 8.14 17.82 6.83
CA PRO A 50 7.53 19.08 6.39
C PRO A 50 8.57 20.15 6.02
N LYS A 51 9.77 20.14 6.61
CA LYS A 51 10.83 21.10 6.25
C LYS A 51 11.37 20.82 4.85
N ARG A 52 11.46 19.54 4.47
CA ARG A 52 11.86 19.17 3.10
C ARG A 52 10.81 19.60 2.09
N LEU A 53 9.52 19.52 2.44
CA LEU A 53 8.43 20.01 1.60
C LEU A 53 8.52 21.53 1.37
N GLU A 54 8.77 22.31 2.42
CA GLU A 54 8.94 23.76 2.30
C GLU A 54 10.08 24.13 1.33
N GLN A 55 11.24 23.46 1.47
CA GLN A 55 12.36 23.65 0.55
C GLN A 55 12.04 23.22 -0.88
N PHE A 56 11.32 22.11 -1.04
CA PHE A 56 10.87 21.64 -2.36
C PHE A 56 9.94 22.65 -3.03
N GLU A 57 9.00 23.26 -2.31
CA GLU A 57 8.10 24.29 -2.88
C GLU A 57 8.88 25.53 -3.35
N ALA A 58 9.89 25.97 -2.59
CA ALA A 58 10.77 27.06 -2.99
C ALA A 58 11.55 26.72 -4.27
N ASN A 59 12.15 25.52 -4.33
CA ASN A 59 12.89 25.05 -5.50
C ASN A 59 11.97 24.84 -6.71
N TYR A 60 10.76 24.33 -6.50
CA TYR A 60 9.73 24.16 -7.52
C TYR A 60 9.38 25.49 -8.18
N LYS A 61 9.19 26.56 -7.39
CA LYS A 61 8.89 27.89 -7.92
C LYS A 61 10.00 28.40 -8.86
N ILE A 62 11.26 28.31 -8.42
CA ILE A 62 12.42 28.73 -9.22
C ILE A 62 12.50 27.94 -10.54
N ARG A 63 12.30 26.61 -10.47
CA ARG A 63 12.32 25.73 -11.65
C ARG A 63 11.18 26.04 -12.61
N GLN A 64 9.99 26.32 -12.08
CA GLN A 64 8.82 26.66 -12.90
C GLN A 64 9.04 28.00 -13.61
N GLU A 65 9.51 29.04 -12.91
CA GLU A 65 9.84 30.34 -13.50
C GLU A 65 10.86 30.19 -14.64
N TYR A 66 11.93 29.40 -14.41
CA TYR A 66 12.91 29.11 -15.46
C TYR A 66 12.30 28.42 -16.69
N LEU A 67 11.39 27.47 -16.51
CA LEU A 67 10.76 26.75 -17.62
C LEU A 67 9.75 27.60 -18.40
N ASP A 68 9.08 28.54 -17.72
CA ASP A 68 8.12 29.45 -18.34
C ASP A 68 8.82 30.44 -19.30
N ASP A 69 10.09 30.76 -19.06
CA ASP A 69 10.92 31.61 -19.91
C ASP A 69 11.51 30.89 -21.15
N LEU A 70 11.41 29.56 -21.22
CA LEU A 70 11.94 28.78 -22.34
C LEU A 70 10.92 28.63 -23.49
N PRO A 71 11.38 28.55 -24.75
CA PRO A 71 10.51 28.21 -25.87
C PRO A 71 9.82 26.85 -25.67
N PRO A 72 8.53 26.70 -26.02
CA PRO A 72 7.85 25.42 -25.92
C PRO A 72 8.57 24.31 -26.72
N SER A 73 8.92 23.23 -26.04
CA SER A 73 9.47 22.00 -26.62
C SER A 73 8.81 20.79 -25.96
N PRO A 74 8.91 19.58 -26.55
CA PRO A 74 8.38 18.39 -25.90
C PRO A 74 9.00 18.14 -24.51
N GLU A 75 10.30 18.39 -24.35
CA GLU A 75 11.03 18.25 -23.08
C GLU A 75 10.59 19.29 -22.05
N VAL A 76 10.37 20.55 -22.46
CA VAL A 76 9.89 21.62 -21.57
C VAL A 76 8.49 21.29 -21.05
N LEU A 77 7.56 20.94 -21.95
CA LEU A 77 6.18 20.56 -21.56
C LEU A 77 6.17 19.31 -20.67
N PHE A 78 6.98 18.31 -21.00
CA PHE A 78 7.13 17.11 -20.18
C PHE A 78 7.65 17.44 -18.78
N LEU A 79 8.69 18.28 -18.67
CA LEU A 79 9.25 18.63 -17.39
C LEU A 79 8.28 19.48 -16.56
N GLN A 80 7.59 20.46 -17.14
CA GLN A 80 6.53 21.20 -16.46
C GLN A 80 5.44 20.26 -15.94
N ALA A 81 5.02 19.28 -16.76
CA ALA A 81 4.04 18.28 -16.35
C ALA A 81 4.55 17.42 -15.18
N GLU A 82 5.80 16.96 -15.24
CA GLU A 82 6.43 16.15 -14.19
C GLU A 82 6.60 16.91 -12.87
N LEU A 83 7.10 18.15 -12.90
CA LEU A 83 7.27 18.96 -11.70
C LEU A 83 5.92 19.18 -11.00
N ASN A 84 4.86 19.47 -11.77
CA ASN A 84 3.51 19.63 -11.22
C ASN A 84 2.94 18.31 -10.67
N LEU A 85 3.20 17.18 -11.33
CA LEU A 85 2.77 15.87 -10.86
C LEU A 85 3.48 15.49 -9.55
N GLN A 86 4.80 15.65 -9.50
CA GLN A 86 5.64 15.40 -8.33
C GLN A 86 5.22 16.26 -7.14
N ARG A 87 4.96 17.55 -7.39
CA ARG A 87 4.36 18.46 -6.40
C ARG A 87 3.01 17.96 -5.91
N GLY A 88 2.14 17.52 -6.81
CA GLY A 88 0.86 16.91 -6.47
C GLY A 88 1.01 15.72 -5.50
N PHE A 89 1.95 14.81 -5.76
CA PHE A 89 2.23 13.68 -4.87
C PHE A 89 2.70 14.11 -3.47
N ASN A 90 3.66 15.03 -3.38
CA ASN A 90 4.16 15.51 -2.08
C ASN A 90 3.07 16.22 -1.27
N LEU A 91 2.19 16.98 -1.93
CA LEU A 91 1.04 17.63 -1.30
C LEU A 91 0.01 16.61 -0.82
N LEU A 92 -0.29 15.55 -1.59
CA LEU A 92 -1.15 14.45 -1.12
C LEU A 92 -0.55 13.75 0.10
N ASN A 93 0.74 13.43 0.04
CA ASN A 93 1.45 12.74 1.11
C ASN A 93 1.45 13.50 2.44
N THR A 94 1.37 14.84 2.37
CA THR A 94 1.32 15.73 3.54
C THR A 94 -0.09 16.22 3.87
N GLY A 95 -1.13 15.67 3.23
CA GLY A 95 -2.54 15.97 3.53
C GLY A 95 -3.09 17.26 2.92
N GLN A 96 -2.37 17.91 2.00
CA GLN A 96 -2.81 19.11 1.28
C GLN A 96 -3.61 18.78 0.02
N GLU A 97 -4.73 18.06 0.19
CA GLU A 97 -5.51 17.45 -0.90
C GLU A 97 -5.96 18.46 -1.97
N PHE A 98 -6.49 19.62 -1.57
CA PHE A 98 -6.94 20.66 -2.52
C PHE A 98 -5.81 21.20 -3.37
N ASN A 99 -4.68 21.57 -2.75
CA ASN A 99 -3.50 22.07 -3.46
C ASN A 99 -2.94 21.01 -4.42
N ALA A 100 -2.95 19.75 -3.99
CA ALA A 100 -2.52 18.64 -4.82
C ALA A 100 -3.37 18.49 -6.08
N VAL A 101 -4.70 18.57 -5.96
CA VAL A 101 -5.61 18.47 -7.12
C VAL A 101 -5.31 19.54 -8.16
N PHE A 102 -5.04 20.78 -7.74
CA PHE A 102 -4.68 21.85 -8.69
C PHE A 102 -3.33 21.61 -9.35
N ALA A 103 -2.33 21.10 -8.63
CA ALA A 103 -1.04 20.72 -9.22
C ALA A 103 -1.21 19.59 -10.25
N ILE A 104 -1.97 18.55 -9.91
CA ILE A 104 -2.27 17.43 -10.83
C ILE A 104 -3.03 17.91 -12.06
N ARG A 105 -3.97 18.86 -11.91
CA ARG A 105 -4.69 19.46 -13.04
C ARG A 105 -3.76 20.22 -13.99
N ARG A 106 -2.79 20.96 -13.46
CA ARG A 106 -1.77 21.63 -14.30
C ARG A 106 -0.95 20.60 -15.07
N ALA A 107 -0.49 19.54 -14.40
CA ALA A 107 0.20 18.44 -15.06
C ALA A 107 -0.64 17.79 -16.17
N TYR A 108 -1.95 17.58 -15.92
CA TYR A 108 -2.88 17.03 -16.89
C TYR A 108 -2.97 17.88 -18.16
N ASN A 109 -3.11 19.20 -18.00
CA ASN A 109 -3.18 20.12 -19.14
C ASN A 109 -1.88 20.13 -19.96
N MET A 110 -0.72 20.13 -19.29
CA MET A 110 0.59 20.08 -19.96
C MET A 110 0.79 18.76 -20.72
N VAL A 111 0.34 17.64 -20.15
CA VAL A 111 0.31 16.34 -20.84
C VAL A 111 -0.54 16.40 -22.10
N GLN A 112 -1.77 16.94 -22.01
CA GLN A 112 -2.66 17.04 -23.17
C GLN A 112 -2.05 17.90 -24.28
N GLU A 113 -1.41 19.01 -23.91
CA GLU A 113 -0.73 19.88 -24.86
C GLU A 113 0.47 19.18 -25.51
N CYS A 114 1.31 18.50 -24.72
CA CYS A 114 2.46 17.76 -25.22
C CYS A 114 2.03 16.64 -26.18
N GLN A 115 1.02 15.85 -25.82
CA GLN A 115 0.50 14.77 -26.67
C GLN A 115 -0.11 15.30 -27.97
N LYS A 116 -0.73 16.49 -27.94
CA LYS A 116 -1.31 17.13 -29.13
C LYS A 116 -0.24 17.67 -30.08
N LYS A 117 0.79 18.33 -29.54
CA LYS A 117 1.85 19.00 -30.34
C LYS A 117 2.96 18.04 -30.75
N TYR A 118 3.26 17.04 -29.93
CA TYR A 118 4.40 16.13 -30.07
C TYR A 118 3.96 14.67 -29.84
N PRO A 119 3.11 14.10 -30.71
CA PRO A 119 2.54 12.76 -30.50
C PRO A 119 3.59 11.64 -30.42
N ASP A 120 4.75 11.83 -31.05
CA ASP A 120 5.85 10.84 -31.05
C ASP A 120 6.78 10.96 -29.83
N PHE A 121 6.57 11.94 -28.94
CA PHE A 121 7.41 12.12 -27.76
C PHE A 121 7.11 11.09 -26.68
N VAL A 122 7.73 9.91 -26.80
CA VAL A 122 7.51 8.73 -25.94
C VAL A 122 7.58 9.02 -24.42
N PRO A 123 8.53 9.84 -23.88
CA PRO A 123 8.65 10.06 -22.43
C PRO A 123 7.37 10.56 -21.74
N ILE A 124 6.51 11.34 -22.43
CA ILE A 124 5.26 11.87 -21.87
C ILE A 124 4.30 10.77 -21.40
N LYS A 125 4.44 9.55 -21.94
CA LYS A 125 3.63 8.39 -21.54
C LYS A 125 3.77 8.08 -20.04
N LYS A 126 4.90 8.44 -19.40
CA LYS A 126 5.08 8.27 -17.95
C LYS A 126 4.04 9.08 -17.19
N THR A 127 4.08 10.40 -17.37
CA THR A 127 3.22 11.37 -16.70
C THR A 127 1.76 11.14 -17.08
N ALA A 128 1.49 10.95 -18.37
CA ALA A 128 0.15 10.65 -18.87
C ALA A 128 -0.43 9.38 -18.25
N GLY A 129 0.39 8.31 -18.19
CA GLY A 129 -0.01 7.04 -17.61
C GLY A 129 -0.38 7.18 -16.14
N VAL A 130 0.46 7.84 -15.35
CA VAL A 130 0.20 8.07 -13.91
C VAL A 130 -1.06 8.90 -13.70
N ILE A 131 -1.25 10.01 -14.43
CA ILE A 131 -2.44 10.85 -14.26
C ILE A 131 -3.72 10.10 -14.64
N GLN A 132 -3.71 9.30 -15.72
CA GLN A 132 -4.84 8.46 -16.10
C GLN A 132 -5.23 7.49 -14.98
N VAL A 133 -4.24 6.88 -14.31
CA VAL A 133 -4.49 6.01 -13.16
C VAL A 133 -5.01 6.80 -11.96
N MET A 134 -4.39 7.93 -11.60
CA MET A 134 -4.80 8.73 -10.44
C MET A 134 -6.24 9.22 -10.59
N VAL A 135 -6.57 9.86 -11.72
CA VAL A 135 -7.92 10.37 -11.99
C VAL A 135 -8.93 9.22 -12.11
N GLY A 136 -8.54 8.11 -12.74
CA GLY A 136 -9.40 6.93 -12.86
C GLY A 136 -9.60 6.13 -11.57
N SER A 137 -8.81 6.39 -10.52
CA SER A 137 -8.92 5.74 -9.20
C SER A 137 -9.73 6.57 -8.21
N VAL A 138 -10.18 7.77 -8.59
CA VAL A 138 -11.02 8.62 -7.74
C VAL A 138 -12.39 7.94 -7.55
N PRO A 139 -12.86 7.76 -6.30
CA PRO A 139 -14.17 7.16 -6.05
C PRO A 139 -15.32 7.91 -6.73
N ASP A 140 -16.32 7.19 -7.24
CA ASP A 140 -17.44 7.75 -8.03
C ASP A 140 -18.16 8.93 -7.36
N LYS A 141 -18.27 8.91 -6.02
CA LYS A 141 -18.85 10.02 -5.24
C LYS A 141 -18.15 11.38 -5.45
N PHE A 142 -16.92 11.35 -5.96
CA PHE A 142 -16.11 12.54 -6.28
C PHE A 142 -15.86 12.71 -7.78
N ALA A 143 -16.37 11.83 -8.65
CA ALA A 143 -16.15 11.90 -10.09
C ALA A 143 -16.71 13.20 -10.71
N TRP A 144 -17.81 13.72 -10.17
CA TRP A 144 -18.39 15.00 -10.61
C TRP A 144 -17.41 16.17 -10.46
N PHE A 145 -16.61 16.18 -9.39
CA PHE A 145 -15.63 17.24 -9.13
C PHE A 145 -14.48 17.17 -10.13
N MET A 146 -14.03 15.96 -10.46
CA MET A 146 -13.03 15.76 -11.52
C MET A 146 -13.55 16.21 -12.89
N GLY A 147 -14.83 15.93 -13.18
CA GLY A 147 -15.51 16.40 -14.38
C GLY A 147 -15.56 17.94 -14.48
N LEU A 148 -15.85 18.63 -13.38
CA LEU A 148 -15.84 20.10 -13.30
C LEU A 148 -14.44 20.69 -13.59
N LEU A 149 -13.39 19.98 -13.18
CA LEU A 149 -12.01 20.38 -13.45
C LEU A 149 -11.54 20.05 -14.87
N GLY A 150 -12.38 19.38 -15.67
CA GLY A 150 -12.08 18.95 -17.04
C GLY A 150 -11.16 17.73 -17.13
N MET A 151 -10.98 16.99 -16.02
CA MET A 151 -10.09 15.83 -15.97
C MET A 151 -10.86 14.53 -16.17
N LYS A 152 -10.36 13.68 -17.07
CA LYS A 152 -10.86 12.32 -17.28
C LYS A 152 -9.70 11.34 -17.23
N GLY A 153 -9.91 10.22 -16.55
CA GLY A 153 -8.91 9.19 -16.34
C GLY A 153 -9.50 7.80 -16.38
N GLN A 154 -8.74 6.85 -16.91
CA GLN A 154 -9.06 5.42 -16.84
C GLN A 154 -7.83 4.65 -16.41
N VAL A 155 -7.95 3.83 -15.37
CA VAL A 155 -6.84 3.01 -14.83
C VAL A 155 -6.23 2.11 -15.92
N VAL A 156 -7.06 1.51 -16.77
CA VAL A 156 -6.61 0.64 -17.88
C VAL A 156 -5.82 1.44 -18.94
N ALA A 157 -6.29 2.63 -19.30
CA ALA A 157 -5.58 3.49 -20.24
C ALA A 157 -4.20 3.92 -19.69
N GLY A 158 -4.14 4.25 -18.40
CA GLY A 158 -2.90 4.59 -17.73
C GLY A 158 -1.90 3.44 -17.71
N GLN A 159 -2.35 2.23 -17.39
CA GLN A 159 -1.51 1.02 -17.45
C GLN A 159 -0.99 0.74 -18.86
N LYS A 160 -1.81 0.94 -19.90
CA LYS A 160 -1.38 0.78 -21.30
C LYS A 160 -0.20 1.71 -21.62
N LEU A 161 -0.30 3.00 -21.27
CA LEU A 161 0.77 3.97 -21.50
C LEU A 161 2.06 3.61 -20.75
N LEU A 162 1.97 3.20 -19.48
CA LEU A 162 3.11 2.74 -18.70
C LEU A 162 3.73 1.45 -19.29
N SER A 163 2.89 0.53 -19.77
CA SER A 163 3.34 -0.71 -20.41
C SER A 163 4.06 -0.45 -21.74
N GLU A 164 3.60 0.51 -22.53
CA GLU A 164 4.29 0.90 -23.77
C GLU A 164 5.63 1.55 -23.46
N LEU A 165 5.69 2.44 -22.46
CA LEU A 165 6.93 3.11 -22.09
C LEU A 165 7.97 2.13 -21.52
N ARG A 166 7.57 1.21 -20.64
CA ARG A 166 8.50 0.24 -20.03
C ARG A 166 9.14 -0.72 -21.03
N LEU A 167 8.46 -0.99 -22.16
CA LEU A 167 8.94 -1.85 -23.24
C LEU A 167 9.69 -1.08 -24.35
N SER A 168 9.82 0.25 -24.19
CA SER A 168 10.52 1.10 -25.14
C SER A 168 12.02 1.23 -24.83
N LYS A 169 12.77 1.86 -25.73
CA LYS A 169 14.18 2.23 -25.51
C LYS A 169 14.38 3.51 -24.67
N SER A 170 13.31 4.06 -24.09
CA SER A 170 13.38 5.28 -23.28
C SER A 170 14.23 5.06 -22.02
N SER A 171 14.95 6.11 -21.59
CA SER A 171 15.66 6.15 -20.31
C SER A 171 14.74 6.05 -19.08
N LEU A 172 13.43 6.26 -19.26
CA LEU A 172 12.40 6.17 -18.23
C LEU A 172 11.77 4.78 -18.12
N SER A 173 12.27 3.77 -18.86
CA SER A 173 11.70 2.41 -18.87
C SER A 173 11.67 1.77 -17.47
N LEU A 174 12.68 2.03 -16.63
CA LEU A 174 12.74 1.55 -15.26
C LEU A 174 11.67 2.18 -14.37
N GLU A 175 11.52 3.51 -14.39
CA GLU A 175 10.44 4.20 -13.68
C GLU A 175 9.07 3.70 -14.15
N ALA A 176 8.88 3.55 -15.45
CA ALA A 176 7.64 3.02 -16.01
C ALA A 176 7.35 1.59 -15.54
N THR A 177 8.39 0.75 -15.41
CA THR A 177 8.28 -0.61 -14.85
C THR A 177 7.85 -0.57 -13.38
N ILE A 178 8.52 0.26 -12.57
CA ILE A 178 8.19 0.43 -11.14
C ILE A 178 6.75 0.93 -10.99
N LEU A 179 6.36 1.96 -11.74
CA LEU A 179 5.01 2.52 -11.71
C LEU A 179 3.96 1.51 -12.17
N PHE A 180 4.22 0.80 -13.27
CA PHE A 180 3.30 -0.21 -13.80
C PHE A 180 2.98 -1.30 -12.78
N PHE A 181 4.01 -1.89 -12.16
CA PHE A 181 3.79 -2.92 -11.15
C PHE A 181 3.24 -2.35 -9.84
N THR A 182 3.57 -1.11 -9.47
CA THR A 182 2.93 -0.41 -8.33
C THR A 182 1.43 -0.26 -8.56
N VAL A 183 1.00 0.12 -9.76
CA VAL A 183 -0.43 0.18 -10.12
C VAL A 183 -1.07 -1.21 -10.06
N LYS A 184 -0.45 -2.22 -10.67
CA LYS A 184 -0.96 -3.61 -10.60
C LYS A 184 -1.14 -4.09 -9.16
N GLY A 185 -0.16 -3.84 -8.30
CA GLY A 185 -0.20 -4.28 -6.92
C GLY A 185 -1.21 -3.52 -6.06
N PHE A 186 -1.12 -2.19 -6.03
CA PHE A 186 -1.89 -1.39 -5.06
C PHE A 186 -3.25 -0.90 -5.56
N ILE A 187 -3.42 -0.71 -6.87
CA ILE A 187 -4.69 -0.28 -7.46
C ILE A 187 -5.51 -1.49 -7.89
N ASN A 188 -4.91 -2.42 -8.65
CA ASN A 188 -5.61 -3.61 -9.13
C ASN A 188 -5.63 -4.76 -8.12
N GLN A 189 -4.88 -4.68 -7.01
CA GLN A 189 -4.79 -5.73 -5.99
C GLN A 189 -4.24 -7.07 -6.53
N HIS A 190 -3.46 -7.03 -7.61
CA HIS A 190 -2.77 -8.20 -8.17
C HIS A 190 -1.37 -8.34 -7.54
N PHE A 191 -1.33 -8.52 -6.22
CA PHE A 191 -0.09 -8.49 -5.43
C PHE A 191 0.94 -9.53 -5.88
N ALA A 192 0.53 -10.78 -6.13
CA ALA A 192 1.42 -11.85 -6.58
C ALA A 192 2.13 -11.50 -7.90
N GLU A 193 1.37 -11.05 -8.90
CA GLU A 193 1.89 -10.67 -10.22
C GLU A 193 2.83 -9.46 -10.10
N ALA A 194 2.43 -8.46 -9.32
CA ALA A 194 3.23 -7.26 -9.10
C ALA A 194 4.55 -7.56 -8.36
N ALA A 195 4.51 -8.40 -7.32
CA ALA A 195 5.69 -8.85 -6.60
C ALA A 195 6.66 -9.61 -7.52
N GLN A 196 6.13 -10.46 -8.40
CA GLN A 196 6.96 -11.17 -9.38
C GLN A 196 7.61 -10.20 -10.38
N GLY A 197 6.86 -9.22 -10.88
CA GLY A 197 7.40 -8.17 -11.76
C GLY A 197 8.52 -7.36 -11.10
N MET A 198 8.39 -7.03 -9.82
CA MET A 198 9.45 -6.37 -9.06
C MET A 198 10.67 -7.28 -8.84
N LYS A 199 10.45 -8.58 -8.54
CA LYS A 199 11.53 -9.57 -8.44
C LYS A 199 12.29 -9.75 -9.75
N ASP A 200 11.61 -9.68 -10.89
CA ASP A 200 12.27 -9.70 -12.20
C ASP A 200 13.16 -8.47 -12.41
N CYS A 201 12.71 -7.29 -11.97
CA CYS A 201 13.55 -6.07 -11.97
C CYS A 201 14.79 -6.22 -11.07
N LEU A 202 14.69 -6.94 -9.95
CA LEU A 202 15.82 -7.18 -9.04
C LEU A 202 16.89 -8.10 -9.63
N LYS A 203 16.61 -8.86 -10.70
CA LYS A 203 17.64 -9.68 -11.36
C LYS A 203 18.77 -8.83 -11.95
N GLU A 204 18.42 -7.66 -12.49
CA GLU A 204 19.37 -6.69 -13.03
C GLU A 204 19.86 -5.69 -11.97
N GLN A 205 19.05 -5.42 -10.95
CA GLN A 205 19.35 -4.44 -9.90
C GLN A 205 19.11 -5.03 -8.50
N PRO A 206 19.90 -6.02 -8.08
CA PRO A 206 19.62 -6.82 -6.87
C PRO A 206 19.61 -6.01 -5.58
N ASN A 207 20.30 -4.87 -5.56
CA ASN A 207 20.42 -4.00 -4.39
C ASN A 207 19.55 -2.73 -4.48
N ASN A 208 18.64 -2.63 -5.46
CA ASN A 208 17.80 -1.45 -5.60
C ASN A 208 16.78 -1.37 -4.44
N ARG A 209 17.01 -0.45 -3.50
CA ARG A 209 16.26 -0.31 -2.24
C ARG A 209 14.79 0.06 -2.47
N LEU A 210 14.47 0.86 -3.48
CA LEU A 210 13.08 1.19 -3.81
C LEU A 210 12.34 -0.03 -4.35
N VAL A 211 12.97 -0.79 -5.26
CA VAL A 211 12.37 -1.99 -5.84
C VAL A 211 12.21 -3.08 -4.77
N LEU A 212 13.21 -3.28 -3.91
CA LEU A 212 13.13 -4.18 -2.75
C LEU A 212 11.96 -3.80 -1.84
N PHE A 213 11.85 -2.51 -1.47
CA PHE A 213 10.77 -2.01 -0.63
C PHE A 213 9.39 -2.31 -1.21
N ILE A 214 9.18 -2.02 -2.50
CA ILE A 214 7.88 -2.25 -3.14
C ILE A 214 7.58 -3.75 -3.24
N ALA A 215 8.56 -4.58 -3.62
CA ALA A 215 8.42 -6.03 -3.67
C ALA A 215 8.02 -6.62 -2.31
N ILE A 216 8.72 -6.22 -1.24
CA ILE A 216 8.42 -6.62 0.15
C ILE A 216 6.98 -6.28 0.49
N ASN A 217 6.53 -5.06 0.22
CA ASN A 217 5.17 -4.62 0.54
C ASN A 217 4.12 -5.48 -0.18
N MET A 218 4.34 -5.78 -1.46
CA MET A 218 3.45 -6.66 -2.24
C MET A 218 3.44 -8.09 -1.70
N LEU A 219 4.58 -8.67 -1.36
CA LEU A 219 4.68 -10.01 -0.76
C LEU A 219 3.94 -10.08 0.58
N MET A 220 4.10 -9.06 1.42
CA MET A 220 3.37 -8.96 2.69
C MET A 220 1.85 -8.86 2.50
N LYS A 221 1.39 -8.17 1.45
CA LYS A 221 -0.05 -8.12 1.10
C LYS A 221 -0.59 -9.44 0.54
N ASP A 222 0.28 -10.29 -0.01
CA ASP A 222 -0.08 -11.57 -0.63
C ASP A 222 0.09 -12.79 0.30
N ALA A 223 0.33 -12.57 1.60
CA ALA A 223 0.64 -13.65 2.56
C ALA A 223 1.85 -14.51 2.12
N GLN A 224 2.93 -13.85 1.68
CA GLN A 224 4.20 -14.47 1.34
C GLN A 224 5.32 -13.96 2.28
N ALA A 225 5.12 -14.08 3.59
CA ALA A 225 6.04 -13.53 4.58
C ALA A 225 7.46 -14.12 4.48
N GLU A 226 7.58 -15.43 4.17
CA GLU A 226 8.89 -16.08 4.03
C GLU A 226 9.70 -15.47 2.87
N ASN A 227 9.06 -15.26 1.71
CA ASN A 227 9.70 -14.61 0.56
C ASN A 227 10.04 -13.13 0.87
N ALA A 228 9.25 -12.46 1.71
CA ALA A 228 9.57 -11.11 2.16
C ALA A 228 10.81 -11.09 3.06
N LEU A 229 10.96 -12.06 3.98
CA LEU A 229 12.14 -12.23 4.85
C LEU A 229 13.44 -12.41 4.05
N GLU A 230 13.40 -13.09 2.91
CA GLU A 230 14.55 -13.17 1.99
C GLU A 230 14.96 -11.78 1.46
N LEU A 231 13.99 -10.96 1.06
CA LEU A 231 14.26 -9.61 0.57
C LEU A 231 14.67 -8.64 1.67
N PHE A 232 14.13 -8.77 2.89
CA PHE A 232 14.61 -8.02 4.06
C PHE A 232 16.09 -8.30 4.31
N ALA A 233 16.54 -9.56 4.23
CA ALA A 233 17.94 -9.91 4.43
C ALA A 233 18.90 -9.28 3.38
N ILE A 234 18.41 -9.00 2.17
CA ILE A 234 19.16 -8.24 1.15
C ILE A 234 19.17 -6.76 1.54
N LEU A 235 18.01 -6.20 1.89
CA LEU A 235 17.85 -4.79 2.22
C LEU A 235 18.66 -4.38 3.47
N ASP A 236 18.75 -5.23 4.49
CA ASP A 236 19.51 -5.01 5.73
C ASP A 236 21.03 -4.92 5.49
N LYS A 237 21.53 -5.47 4.37
CA LYS A 237 22.92 -5.31 3.94
C LYS A 237 23.15 -3.96 3.25
N GLN A 238 22.08 -3.23 2.89
CA GLN A 238 22.10 -1.98 2.12
C GLN A 238 21.67 -0.79 2.99
N ASN A 239 22.51 -0.44 3.98
CA ASN A 239 22.21 0.60 4.96
C ASN A 239 22.53 2.03 4.49
N GLN A 240 23.01 2.22 3.26
CA GLN A 240 23.32 3.54 2.72
C GLN A 240 22.12 4.16 2.01
N GLY A 241 21.73 5.36 2.43
CA GLY A 241 20.65 6.15 1.82
C GLY A 241 19.56 6.50 2.83
N LEU A 242 18.37 6.82 2.34
CA LEU A 242 17.24 7.21 3.19
C LEU A 242 16.84 6.08 4.16
N PRO A 243 16.56 6.38 5.43
CA PRO A 243 16.06 5.39 6.37
C PRO A 243 14.62 5.01 6.03
N LEU A 244 14.36 3.71 5.84
CA LEU A 244 13.04 3.18 5.50
C LEU A 244 12.33 2.67 6.76
N TYR A 245 11.92 3.54 7.68
CA TYR A 245 11.39 3.08 8.97
C TYR A 245 10.14 2.21 8.84
N TYR A 246 9.26 2.46 7.87
CA TYR A 246 8.08 1.61 7.63
C TYR A 246 8.44 0.16 7.23
N VAL A 247 9.60 -0.06 6.62
CA VAL A 247 10.12 -1.42 6.35
C VAL A 247 10.37 -2.19 7.65
N GLU A 248 10.83 -1.51 8.69
CA GLU A 248 11.05 -2.14 10.00
C GLU A 248 9.71 -2.65 10.59
N TYR A 249 8.63 -1.87 10.45
CA TYR A 249 7.30 -2.34 10.84
C TYR A 249 6.87 -3.59 10.07
N LEU A 250 7.08 -3.62 8.75
CA LEU A 250 6.77 -4.80 7.92
C LEU A 250 7.66 -6.01 8.26
N HIS A 251 8.92 -5.78 8.63
CA HIS A 251 9.83 -6.85 9.06
C HIS A 251 9.36 -7.45 10.39
N GLY A 252 8.95 -6.60 11.34
CA GLY A 252 8.28 -7.02 12.57
C GLY A 252 7.02 -7.85 12.29
N ASP A 253 6.20 -7.45 11.31
CA ASP A 253 5.00 -8.19 10.89
C ASP A 253 5.35 -9.57 10.34
N ALA A 254 6.34 -9.67 9.45
CA ALA A 254 6.75 -10.94 8.86
C ALA A 254 7.25 -11.91 9.93
N LEU A 255 8.07 -11.44 10.88
CA LEU A 255 8.57 -12.25 11.99
C LEU A 255 7.46 -12.65 12.96
N LEU A 256 6.54 -11.74 13.29
CA LEU A 256 5.36 -12.03 14.10
C LEU A 256 4.49 -13.11 13.45
N GLN A 257 4.26 -13.02 12.14
CA GLN A 257 3.49 -14.00 11.37
C GLN A 257 4.18 -15.37 11.33
N LYS A 258 5.51 -15.40 11.26
CA LYS A 258 6.33 -16.61 11.32
C LYS A 258 6.36 -17.27 12.71
N GLY A 259 6.01 -16.54 13.76
CA GLY A 259 6.10 -17.01 15.14
C GLY A 259 7.42 -16.67 15.84
N GLU A 260 8.26 -15.83 15.23
CA GLU A 260 9.56 -15.38 15.74
C GLU A 260 9.40 -14.14 16.62
N TYR A 261 8.55 -14.24 17.65
CA TYR A 261 8.05 -13.10 18.44
C TYR A 261 9.16 -12.25 19.08
N GLN A 262 10.15 -12.91 19.69
CA GLN A 262 11.29 -12.22 20.31
C GLN A 262 12.09 -11.41 19.29
N LYS A 263 12.24 -11.92 18.05
CA LYS A 263 12.96 -11.24 16.97
C LYS A 263 12.13 -10.10 16.38
N ALA A 264 10.80 -10.18 16.39
CA ALA A 264 9.92 -9.14 15.86
C ALA A 264 9.97 -7.83 16.67
N ILE A 265 10.06 -7.92 18.00
CA ILE A 265 10.04 -6.78 18.92
C ILE A 265 11.04 -5.66 18.57
N PRO A 266 12.35 -5.92 18.38
CA PRO A 266 13.31 -4.86 18.08
C PRO A 266 13.01 -4.10 16.78
N TYR A 267 12.40 -4.76 15.78
CA TYR A 267 12.00 -4.09 14.53
C TYR A 267 10.85 -3.09 14.75
N TYR A 268 9.84 -3.46 15.54
CA TYR A 268 8.79 -2.50 15.92
C TYR A 268 9.36 -1.34 16.75
N GLN A 269 10.32 -1.59 17.64
CA GLN A 269 10.95 -0.53 18.42
C GLN A 269 11.79 0.42 17.54
N LYS A 270 12.52 -0.12 16.55
CA LYS A 270 13.26 0.68 15.57
C LYS A 270 12.32 1.55 14.73
N PHE A 271 11.18 0.99 14.31
CA PHE A 271 10.09 1.74 13.68
C PHE A 271 9.60 2.89 14.58
N GLN A 272 9.23 2.60 15.83
CA GLN A 272 8.72 3.60 16.79
C GLN A 272 9.70 4.75 17.06
N LYS A 273 11.01 4.46 17.07
CA LYS A 273 12.05 5.46 17.32
C LYS A 273 12.26 6.41 16.14
N GLY A 274 12.12 5.90 14.91
CA GLY A 274 12.49 6.62 13.70
C GLY A 274 11.34 7.17 12.87
N TYR A 275 10.18 6.51 12.90
CA TYR A 275 9.05 6.88 12.06
C TYR A 275 8.34 8.11 12.62
N ARG A 276 8.30 9.18 11.82
CA ARG A 276 7.75 10.48 12.22
C ARG A 276 6.24 10.59 12.02
N SER A 277 5.64 9.67 11.28
CA SER A 277 4.19 9.63 11.10
C SER A 277 3.49 9.17 12.38
N ILE A 278 2.26 9.62 12.57
CA ILE A 278 1.39 9.17 13.68
C ILE A 278 0.72 7.81 13.40
N SER A 279 0.72 7.38 12.13
CA SER A 279 0.10 6.14 11.68
C SER A 279 0.95 4.92 12.08
N TYR A 280 0.28 3.79 12.32
CA TYR A 280 0.85 2.50 12.71
C TYR A 280 1.55 2.47 14.09
N VAL A 281 1.70 3.61 14.77
CA VAL A 281 2.35 3.69 16.09
C VAL A 281 1.56 2.89 17.12
N LYS A 282 0.25 3.08 17.21
CA LYS A 282 -0.61 2.38 18.18
C LYS A 282 -0.60 0.88 17.93
N ASP A 283 -0.76 0.49 16.67
CA ASP A 283 -0.70 -0.90 16.25
C ASP A 283 0.66 -1.54 16.56
N SER A 284 1.78 -0.84 16.37
CA SER A 284 3.10 -1.37 16.68
C SER A 284 3.29 -1.68 18.19
N TYR A 285 2.81 -0.82 19.10
CA TYR A 285 2.83 -1.10 20.53
C TYR A 285 1.93 -2.29 20.88
N TYR A 286 0.74 -2.34 20.27
CA TYR A 286 -0.17 -3.46 20.45
C TYR A 286 0.43 -4.78 19.95
N LYS A 287 1.13 -4.79 18.81
CA LYS A 287 1.81 -5.98 18.30
C LYS A 287 2.99 -6.42 19.17
N ILE A 288 3.73 -5.51 19.79
CA ILE A 288 4.72 -5.88 20.81
C ILE A 288 4.03 -6.56 22.01
N SER A 289 2.88 -6.03 22.47
CA SER A 289 2.07 -6.68 23.51
C SER A 289 1.66 -8.10 23.09
N LEU A 290 1.23 -8.29 21.85
CA LEU A 290 0.91 -9.62 21.30
C LEU A 290 2.12 -10.56 21.24
N CYS A 291 3.32 -10.05 20.91
CA CYS A 291 4.56 -10.83 20.93
C CYS A 291 4.80 -11.41 22.33
N TYR A 292 4.77 -10.55 23.37
CA TYR A 292 4.94 -11.00 24.75
C TYR A 292 3.82 -11.94 25.21
N TRP A 293 2.58 -11.67 24.82
CA TRP A 293 1.43 -12.53 25.11
C TRP A 293 1.63 -13.95 24.56
N LEU A 294 2.09 -14.07 23.31
CA LEU A 294 2.33 -15.35 22.65
C LEU A 294 3.60 -16.08 23.18
N MET A 295 4.47 -15.38 23.90
CA MET A 295 5.60 -15.94 24.65
C MET A 295 5.26 -16.28 26.11
N ASN A 296 4.00 -16.07 26.54
CA ASN A 296 3.54 -16.22 27.93
C ASN A 296 4.22 -15.26 28.93
N ASP A 297 4.74 -14.12 28.47
CA ASP A 297 5.22 -13.03 29.34
C ASP A 297 4.08 -12.03 29.60
N GLU A 298 3.20 -12.39 30.53
CA GLU A 298 2.01 -11.58 30.85
C GLU A 298 2.34 -10.18 31.38
N VAL A 299 3.46 -10.05 32.09
CA VAL A 299 3.90 -8.78 32.68
C VAL A 299 4.23 -7.78 31.58
N GLN A 300 5.07 -8.18 30.62
CA GLN A 300 5.41 -7.30 29.50
C GLN A 300 4.24 -7.13 28.52
N ALA A 301 3.45 -8.19 28.30
CA ALA A 301 2.25 -8.10 27.47
C ALA A 301 1.31 -7.00 27.99
N LYS A 302 1.02 -6.98 29.30
CA LYS A 302 0.18 -5.96 29.93
C LYS A 302 0.84 -4.58 29.87
N ALA A 303 2.14 -4.48 30.14
CA ALA A 303 2.85 -3.20 30.09
C ALA A 303 2.75 -2.54 28.69
N PHE A 304 2.95 -3.31 27.62
CA PHE A 304 2.82 -2.81 26.26
C PHE A 304 1.37 -2.59 25.82
N PHE A 305 0.42 -3.37 26.34
CA PHE A 305 -1.01 -3.14 26.13
C PHE A 305 -1.44 -1.77 26.66
N GLU A 306 -1.05 -1.43 27.89
CA GLU A 306 -1.33 -0.10 28.47
C GLU A 306 -0.62 1.03 27.72
N LYS A 307 0.63 0.82 27.29
CA LYS A 307 1.32 1.78 26.40
C LYS A 307 0.55 2.01 25.11
N ALA A 308 0.06 0.95 24.47
CA ALA A 308 -0.67 1.07 23.22
C ALA A 308 -1.96 1.91 23.35
N LYS A 309 -2.61 1.95 24.54
CA LYS A 309 -3.78 2.81 24.77
C LYS A 309 -3.47 4.30 24.58
N VAL A 310 -2.31 4.75 25.05
CA VAL A 310 -1.95 6.17 25.08
C VAL A 310 -1.05 6.62 23.92
N MET A 311 -0.40 5.68 23.24
CA MET A 311 0.50 5.99 22.12
C MET A 311 -0.22 5.95 20.77
N GLY A 312 0.18 6.84 19.84
CA GLY A 312 -0.36 6.91 18.48
C GLY A 312 -1.77 7.52 18.37
N LYS A 313 -2.35 7.48 17.17
CA LYS A 313 -3.74 7.92 16.88
C LYS A 313 -4.49 6.88 16.04
N ASP A 314 -5.82 6.95 16.05
CA ASP A 314 -6.71 5.98 15.37
C ASP A 314 -7.00 6.37 13.92
N ASN A 315 -5.95 6.72 13.18
CA ASN A 315 -6.09 7.22 11.81
C ASN A 315 -6.03 6.10 10.78
N ALA A 316 -4.95 5.31 10.82
CA ALA A 316 -4.77 4.18 9.92
C ALA A 316 -5.62 2.99 10.37
N GLU A 317 -6.00 2.14 9.42
CA GLU A 317 -6.85 0.97 9.69
C GLU A 317 -6.24 0.00 10.73
N PRO A 318 -4.92 -0.29 10.73
CA PRO A 318 -4.31 -1.09 11.79
C PRO A 318 -4.41 -0.43 13.18
N ASP A 319 -4.24 0.89 13.27
CA ASP A 319 -4.42 1.59 14.56
C ASP A 319 -5.86 1.53 15.04
N LYS A 320 -6.85 1.66 14.13
CA LYS A 320 -8.27 1.49 14.47
C LYS A 320 -8.57 0.07 14.96
N HIS A 321 -7.96 -0.94 14.34
CA HIS A 321 -8.06 -2.32 14.82
C HIS A 321 -7.44 -2.46 16.21
N ALA A 322 -6.22 -1.95 16.41
CA ALA A 322 -5.56 -1.99 17.72
C ALA A 322 -6.39 -1.26 18.78
N ALA A 323 -6.88 -0.05 18.51
CA ALA A 323 -7.78 0.69 19.38
C ALA A 323 -9.02 -0.13 19.74
N LYS A 324 -9.64 -0.79 18.75
CA LYS A 324 -10.81 -1.63 19.00
C LYS A 324 -10.51 -2.82 19.90
N GLN A 325 -9.34 -3.46 19.76
CA GLN A 325 -8.94 -4.53 20.66
C GLN A 325 -8.60 -4.01 22.06
N LEU A 326 -8.00 -2.82 22.16
CA LEU A 326 -7.64 -2.19 23.43
C LEU A 326 -8.87 -1.78 24.25
N GLU A 327 -9.96 -1.35 23.58
CA GLU A 327 -11.26 -1.05 24.21
C GLU A 327 -11.86 -2.25 24.96
N GLU A 328 -11.58 -3.48 24.51
CA GLU A 328 -12.10 -4.69 25.17
C GLU A 328 -11.42 -4.98 26.51
N GLY A 329 -10.29 -4.32 26.79
CA GLY A 329 -9.57 -4.44 28.05
C GLY A 329 -8.92 -5.80 28.31
N LYS A 330 -8.90 -6.70 27.31
CA LYS A 330 -8.32 -8.04 27.42
C LYS A 330 -7.51 -8.42 26.19
N LEU A 331 -6.51 -9.27 26.39
CA LEU A 331 -5.75 -9.88 25.29
C LEU A 331 -6.58 -10.99 24.61
N PRO A 332 -6.39 -11.21 23.30
CA PRO A 332 -7.15 -12.20 22.54
C PRO A 332 -6.75 -13.63 22.91
N ASN A 333 -7.59 -14.61 22.55
CA ASN A 333 -7.24 -16.02 22.68
C ASN A 333 -5.95 -16.33 21.90
N ALA A 334 -4.89 -16.77 22.59
CA ALA A 334 -3.56 -16.95 22.03
C ALA A 334 -3.52 -17.98 20.88
N LYS A 335 -4.29 -19.08 20.98
CA LYS A 335 -4.32 -20.11 19.94
C LYS A 335 -5.01 -19.61 18.67
N ILE A 336 -6.15 -18.92 18.81
CA ILE A 336 -6.84 -18.30 17.66
C ILE A 336 -5.96 -17.24 17.00
N LEU A 337 -5.28 -16.41 17.80
CA LEU A 337 -4.32 -15.42 17.31
C LEU A 337 -3.17 -16.08 16.54
N LYS A 338 -2.61 -17.19 17.04
CA LYS A 338 -1.55 -17.92 16.33
C LYS A 338 -2.02 -18.43 14.96
N VAL A 339 -3.24 -18.98 14.87
CA VAL A 339 -3.83 -19.39 13.58
C VAL A 339 -3.97 -18.21 12.63
N ARG A 340 -4.45 -17.06 13.13
CA ARG A 340 -4.54 -15.82 12.34
C ARG A 340 -3.18 -15.43 11.78
N LEU A 341 -2.16 -15.31 12.62
CA LEU A 341 -0.83 -14.84 12.25
C LEU A 341 -0.17 -15.75 11.20
N LEU A 342 -0.24 -17.06 11.42
CA LEU A 342 0.30 -18.05 10.46
C LEU A 342 -0.44 -17.99 9.12
N THR A 343 -1.78 -17.86 9.14
CA THR A 343 -2.60 -17.72 7.92
C THR A 343 -2.29 -16.43 7.17
N ASP A 344 -2.14 -15.32 7.89
CA ASP A 344 -1.84 -14.01 7.32
C ASP A 344 -0.42 -13.96 6.70
N GLY A 345 0.53 -14.76 7.21
CA GLY A 345 1.89 -14.88 6.68
C GLY A 345 2.10 -15.93 5.58
N GLY A 346 1.12 -16.81 5.35
CA GLY A 346 1.21 -17.89 4.35
C GLY A 346 1.71 -19.23 4.88
N TYR A 347 1.90 -19.37 6.19
CA TYR A 347 2.33 -20.60 6.88
C TYR A 347 1.13 -21.55 7.07
N TYR A 348 0.49 -21.96 5.97
CA TYR A 348 -0.77 -22.70 6.01
C TYR A 348 -0.67 -24.10 6.65
N PRO A 349 0.41 -24.90 6.44
CA PRO A 349 0.59 -26.16 7.16
C PRO A 349 0.61 -25.97 8.68
N GLU A 350 1.37 -25.00 9.16
CA GLU A 350 1.50 -24.64 10.58
C GLU A 350 0.18 -24.09 11.14
N ALA A 351 -0.53 -23.27 10.35
CA ALA A 351 -1.86 -22.77 10.72
C ALA A 351 -2.87 -23.91 10.88
N THR A 352 -2.83 -24.92 10.00
CA THR A 352 -3.69 -26.11 10.06
C THR A 352 -3.39 -26.92 11.31
N ALA A 353 -2.11 -27.17 11.60
CA ALA A 353 -1.69 -27.85 12.82
C ALA A 353 -2.14 -27.09 14.07
N ALA A 354 -1.93 -25.78 14.12
CA ALA A 354 -2.34 -24.93 15.24
C ALA A 354 -3.87 -24.95 15.45
N LEU A 355 -4.65 -24.93 14.36
CA LEU A 355 -6.11 -24.97 14.42
C LEU A 355 -6.62 -26.26 15.06
N HIS A 356 -6.00 -27.42 14.79
CA HIS A 356 -6.38 -28.71 15.38
C HIS A 356 -6.11 -28.81 16.89
N THR A 357 -5.27 -27.93 17.45
CA THR A 357 -5.01 -27.89 18.90
C THR A 357 -6.09 -27.14 19.69
N ILE A 358 -7.04 -26.49 19.02
CA ILE A 358 -8.09 -25.70 19.67
C ILE A 358 -9.29 -26.60 19.97
N THR A 359 -9.63 -26.70 21.26
CA THR A 359 -10.77 -27.49 21.73
C THR A 359 -11.98 -26.60 22.02
N GLN A 360 -13.19 -27.18 22.03
CA GLN A 360 -14.42 -26.44 22.36
C GLN A 360 -14.38 -25.81 23.77
N ALA A 361 -13.73 -26.47 24.72
CA ALA A 361 -13.57 -25.96 26.09
C ALA A 361 -12.76 -24.64 26.16
N GLU A 362 -11.93 -24.36 25.14
CA GLU A 362 -11.12 -23.15 25.07
C GLU A 362 -11.87 -21.97 24.42
N LEU A 363 -13.01 -22.23 23.77
CA LEU A 363 -13.85 -21.24 23.11
C LEU A 363 -14.91 -20.69 24.09
N LYS A 364 -14.43 -20.04 25.15
CA LYS A 364 -15.21 -19.66 26.34
C LYS A 364 -16.34 -18.68 26.09
N ASN A 365 -16.25 -17.85 25.05
CA ASN A 365 -17.24 -16.82 24.76
C ASN A 365 -17.62 -16.81 23.27
N LEU A 366 -18.76 -16.19 22.98
CA LEU A 366 -19.31 -16.13 21.62
C LEU A 366 -18.37 -15.43 20.63
N LYS A 367 -17.56 -14.47 21.08
CA LYS A 367 -16.57 -13.79 20.25
C LYS A 367 -15.47 -14.76 19.79
N ASP A 368 -14.90 -15.51 20.73
CA ASP A 368 -13.87 -16.51 20.43
C ASP A 368 -14.42 -17.62 19.52
N GLN A 369 -15.65 -18.08 19.74
CA GLN A 369 -16.31 -19.03 18.85
C GLN A 369 -16.49 -18.46 17.43
N SER A 370 -16.98 -17.22 17.33
CA SER A 370 -17.18 -16.53 16.05
C SER A 370 -15.86 -16.33 15.31
N GLU A 371 -14.82 -15.90 16.02
CA GLU A 371 -13.49 -15.71 15.46
C GLU A 371 -12.87 -17.03 15.02
N PHE A 372 -12.99 -18.09 15.82
CA PHE A 372 -12.48 -19.41 15.48
C PHE A 372 -13.04 -19.92 14.14
N TYR A 373 -14.37 -19.87 13.95
CA TYR A 373 -14.98 -20.25 12.68
C TYR A 373 -14.54 -19.32 11.53
N TYR A 374 -14.36 -18.03 11.81
CA TYR A 374 -13.85 -17.09 10.81
C TYR A 374 -12.43 -17.44 10.38
N ARG A 375 -11.52 -17.75 11.31
CA ARG A 375 -10.15 -18.19 11.00
C ARG A 375 -10.13 -19.50 10.23
N LYS A 376 -11.00 -20.45 10.60
CA LYS A 376 -11.18 -21.71 9.88
C LYS A 376 -11.64 -21.47 8.43
N ALA A 377 -12.59 -20.56 8.22
CA ALA A 377 -13.07 -20.17 6.90
C ALA A 377 -11.96 -19.52 6.05
N ARG A 378 -11.19 -18.60 6.64
CA ARG A 378 -10.06 -17.93 5.98
C ARG A 378 -8.97 -18.91 5.56
N LEU A 379 -8.59 -19.83 6.45
CA LEU A 379 -7.59 -20.85 6.16
C LEU A 379 -8.06 -21.80 5.06
N ALA A 380 -9.28 -22.33 5.15
CA ALA A 380 -9.87 -23.17 4.10
C ALA A 380 -9.91 -22.43 2.74
N HIS A 381 -10.29 -21.15 2.75
CA HIS A 381 -10.31 -20.32 1.54
C HIS A 381 -8.92 -20.18 0.92
N LYS A 382 -7.88 -19.94 1.74
CA LYS A 382 -6.48 -19.87 1.28
C LYS A 382 -5.96 -21.21 0.74
N LEU A 383 -6.39 -22.32 1.33
CA LEU A 383 -6.11 -23.69 0.86
C LEU A 383 -6.96 -24.11 -0.35
N LYS A 384 -7.80 -23.22 -0.89
CA LYS A 384 -8.71 -23.48 -2.02
C LYS A 384 -9.78 -24.55 -1.73
N ASP A 385 -10.02 -24.89 -0.47
CA ASP A 385 -11.19 -25.66 -0.05
C ASP A 385 -12.40 -24.73 0.07
N ILE A 386 -12.98 -24.42 -1.10
CA ILE A 386 -14.08 -23.45 -1.21
C ILE A 386 -15.36 -23.94 -0.52
N ALA A 387 -15.61 -25.25 -0.52
CA ALA A 387 -16.79 -25.83 0.11
C ALA A 387 -16.77 -25.61 1.62
N SER A 388 -15.67 -25.99 2.28
CA SER A 388 -15.50 -25.75 3.72
C SER A 388 -15.46 -24.26 4.04
N ALA A 389 -14.77 -23.45 3.23
CA ALA A 389 -14.71 -22.01 3.44
C ALA A 389 -16.11 -21.37 3.50
N LYS A 390 -16.99 -21.71 2.55
CA LYS A 390 -18.37 -21.20 2.53
C LYS A 390 -19.15 -21.60 3.77
N THR A 391 -19.09 -22.88 4.15
CA THR A 391 -19.75 -23.39 5.35
C THR A 391 -19.34 -22.62 6.59
N PHE A 392 -18.03 -22.42 6.78
CA PHE A 392 -17.53 -21.71 7.96
C PHE A 392 -17.81 -20.20 7.92
N TYR A 393 -17.79 -19.54 6.76
CA TYR A 393 -18.21 -18.14 6.65
C TYR A 393 -19.68 -17.96 7.02
N LEU A 394 -20.56 -18.85 6.57
CA LEU A 394 -21.97 -18.84 6.96
C LEU A 394 -22.15 -19.03 8.46
N GLN A 395 -21.40 -19.97 9.05
CA GLN A 395 -21.38 -20.18 10.50
C GLN A 395 -20.95 -18.92 11.25
N THR A 396 -19.90 -18.21 10.78
CA THR A 396 -19.48 -16.94 11.36
C THR A 396 -20.58 -15.88 11.26
N ILE A 397 -21.26 -15.75 10.12
CA ILE A 397 -22.36 -14.78 9.96
C ILE A 397 -23.49 -15.09 10.96
N GLN A 398 -23.85 -16.36 11.12
CA GLN A 398 -24.88 -16.76 12.07
C GLN A 398 -24.52 -16.40 13.52
N LEU A 399 -23.29 -16.67 13.94
CA LEU A 399 -22.82 -16.37 15.31
C LEU A 399 -22.64 -14.87 15.58
N THR A 400 -22.43 -14.07 14.53
CA THR A 400 -22.20 -12.63 14.63
C THR A 400 -23.43 -11.77 14.36
N LYS A 401 -24.61 -12.37 14.14
CA LYS A 401 -25.84 -11.66 13.73
C LYS A 401 -26.15 -10.43 14.60
N ASP A 402 -26.04 -10.58 15.91
CA ASP A 402 -26.38 -9.53 16.87
C ASP A 402 -25.14 -8.78 17.42
N ASN A 403 -23.96 -9.08 16.87
CA ASN A 403 -22.69 -8.54 17.35
C ASN A 403 -21.96 -7.76 16.25
N PRO A 404 -21.44 -6.56 16.54
CA PRO A 404 -20.83 -5.71 15.53
C PRO A 404 -19.38 -6.10 15.21
N TRP A 405 -18.98 -7.35 15.40
CA TRP A 405 -17.60 -7.78 15.13
C TRP A 405 -17.35 -7.87 13.63
N TYR A 406 -16.17 -7.43 13.19
CA TYR A 406 -15.83 -7.42 11.77
C TYR A 406 -15.83 -8.80 11.11
N PHE A 407 -15.77 -9.88 11.89
CA PHE A 407 -15.80 -11.25 11.37
C PHE A 407 -17.04 -11.52 10.52
N GLY A 408 -18.21 -11.01 10.92
CA GLY A 408 -19.46 -11.14 10.17
C GLY A 408 -19.40 -10.36 8.85
N ALA A 409 -19.03 -9.08 8.93
CA ALA A 409 -18.88 -8.21 7.76
C ALA A 409 -17.87 -8.76 6.75
N SER A 410 -16.72 -9.24 7.23
CA SER A 410 -15.67 -9.83 6.40
C SER A 410 -16.12 -11.16 5.78
N SER A 411 -16.79 -12.02 6.55
CA SER A 411 -17.35 -13.28 6.04
C SER A 411 -18.37 -13.04 4.92
N ALA A 412 -19.29 -12.08 5.11
CA ALA A 412 -20.25 -11.68 4.08
C ALA A 412 -19.53 -11.14 2.84
N LEU A 413 -18.52 -10.28 3.00
CA LEU A 413 -17.73 -9.78 1.88
C LEU A 413 -17.04 -10.91 1.09
N GLN A 414 -16.43 -11.87 1.78
CA GLN A 414 -15.78 -13.03 1.13
C GLN A 414 -16.78 -13.93 0.40
N LEU A 415 -17.96 -14.19 0.99
CA LEU A 415 -19.03 -14.92 0.31
C LEU A 415 -19.55 -14.18 -0.94
N GLY A 416 -19.58 -12.84 -0.89
CA GLY A 416 -19.91 -12.00 -2.04
C GLY A 416 -18.95 -12.23 -3.21
N TYR A 417 -17.64 -12.17 -2.95
CA TYR A 417 -16.62 -12.46 -3.96
C TYR A 417 -16.69 -13.90 -4.48
N LEU A 418 -16.81 -14.89 -3.59
CA LEU A 418 -16.94 -16.30 -3.99
C LEU A 418 -18.16 -16.55 -4.88
N ALA A 419 -19.29 -15.91 -4.58
CA ALA A 419 -20.49 -16.00 -5.41
C ALA A 419 -20.31 -15.28 -6.76
N GLN A 420 -19.63 -14.13 -6.76
CA GLN A 420 -19.30 -13.39 -7.99
C GLN A 420 -18.39 -14.20 -8.92
N ASP A 421 -17.34 -14.82 -8.39
CA ASP A 421 -16.42 -15.69 -9.15
C ASP A 421 -17.14 -16.89 -9.78
N GLN A 422 -18.18 -17.37 -9.10
CA GLN A 422 -19.06 -18.45 -9.57
C GLN A 422 -20.19 -17.96 -10.49
N LYS A 423 -20.22 -16.67 -10.82
CA LYS A 423 -21.28 -16.01 -11.61
C LYS A 423 -22.68 -16.09 -10.99
N ASP A 424 -22.76 -16.39 -9.69
CA ASP A 424 -24.00 -16.32 -8.90
C ASP A 424 -24.22 -14.88 -8.40
N PHE A 425 -24.60 -14.02 -9.35
CA PHE A 425 -24.76 -12.59 -9.10
C PHE A 425 -25.91 -12.25 -8.14
N VAL A 426 -26.88 -13.16 -7.96
CA VAL A 426 -27.98 -12.97 -7.02
C VAL A 426 -27.45 -13.07 -5.59
N ASN A 427 -26.74 -14.15 -5.27
CA ASN A 427 -26.15 -14.29 -3.94
C ASN A 427 -24.99 -13.33 -3.71
N ALA A 428 -24.18 -13.02 -4.73
CA ALA A 428 -23.12 -12.03 -4.61
C ALA A 428 -23.65 -10.67 -4.14
N ARG A 429 -24.74 -10.17 -4.76
CA ARG A 429 -25.41 -8.94 -4.34
C ARG A 429 -25.86 -9.01 -2.88
N LYS A 430 -26.60 -10.07 -2.52
CA LYS A 430 -27.10 -10.29 -1.16
C LYS A 430 -25.97 -10.21 -0.12
N TYR A 431 -24.84 -10.86 -0.39
CA TYR A 431 -23.72 -10.90 0.53
C TYR A 431 -22.94 -9.57 0.60
N PHE A 432 -22.77 -8.86 -0.52
CA PHE A 432 -22.18 -7.50 -0.50
C PHE A 432 -23.05 -6.51 0.28
N GLU A 433 -24.37 -6.54 0.09
CA GLU A 433 -25.31 -5.72 0.85
C GLU A 433 -25.28 -6.08 2.34
N MET A 434 -25.21 -7.37 2.68
CA MET A 434 -25.06 -7.84 4.05
C MET A 434 -23.77 -7.34 4.69
N ALA A 435 -22.63 -7.40 3.98
CA ALA A 435 -21.35 -6.89 4.47
C ALA A 435 -21.45 -5.41 4.88
N MET A 436 -22.14 -4.59 4.08
CA MET A 436 -22.34 -3.16 4.37
C MET A 436 -23.32 -2.88 5.54
N SER A 437 -24.18 -3.85 5.89
CA SER A 437 -25.15 -3.68 6.98
C SER A 437 -24.51 -3.68 8.38
N TYR A 438 -23.30 -4.23 8.54
CA TYR A 438 -22.56 -4.19 9.79
C TYR A 438 -22.02 -2.78 10.04
N LYS A 439 -22.63 -2.01 10.95
CA LYS A 439 -22.33 -0.57 11.08
C LYS A 439 -21.15 -0.20 11.97
N LYS A 440 -20.79 -1.03 12.96
CA LYS A 440 -19.93 -0.64 14.08
C LYS A 440 -18.65 -1.48 14.21
N HIS A 441 -17.78 -1.46 13.20
CA HIS A 441 -16.48 -2.14 13.24
C HIS A 441 -15.36 -1.30 12.60
N GLU A 442 -14.12 -1.60 12.97
CA GLU A 442 -12.90 -0.88 12.60
C GLU A 442 -12.63 -0.87 11.08
N TYR A 443 -13.08 -1.92 10.38
CA TYR A 443 -12.89 -2.10 8.92
C TYR A 443 -14.03 -1.52 8.06
N LYS A 444 -14.96 -0.74 8.62
CA LYS A 444 -16.22 -0.33 7.94
C LYS A 444 -15.98 0.33 6.59
N SER A 445 -15.08 1.30 6.54
CA SER A 445 -14.83 2.06 5.31
C SER A 445 -14.27 1.19 4.19
N SER A 446 -13.34 0.29 4.51
CA SER A 446 -12.70 -0.62 3.55
C SER A 446 -13.64 -1.72 3.07
N ILE A 447 -14.42 -2.33 3.99
CA ILE A 447 -15.41 -3.34 3.63
C ILE A 447 -16.51 -2.74 2.76
N ASP A 448 -17.01 -1.54 3.09
CA ASP A 448 -18.01 -0.86 2.28
C ASP A 448 -17.51 -0.51 0.88
N ALA A 449 -16.30 0.05 0.79
CA ALA A 449 -15.71 0.39 -0.49
C ALA A 449 -15.58 -0.84 -1.39
N LYS A 450 -15.11 -1.96 -0.82
CA LYS A 450 -14.98 -3.26 -1.50
C LYS A 450 -16.33 -3.83 -1.92
N ALA A 451 -17.32 -3.84 -1.03
CA ALA A 451 -18.66 -4.34 -1.33
C ALA A 451 -19.34 -3.51 -2.44
N LYS A 452 -19.21 -2.17 -2.39
CA LYS A 452 -19.73 -1.28 -3.44
C LYS A 452 -19.05 -1.53 -4.79
N ALA A 453 -17.72 -1.67 -4.80
CA ALA A 453 -16.99 -1.99 -6.02
C ALA A 453 -17.46 -3.33 -6.62
N GLY A 454 -17.66 -4.36 -5.80
CA GLY A 454 -18.23 -5.64 -6.25
C GLY A 454 -19.64 -5.49 -6.83
N LEU A 455 -20.51 -4.69 -6.20
CA LEU A 455 -21.86 -4.40 -6.70
C LEU A 455 -21.85 -3.67 -8.05
N GLU A 456 -20.95 -2.70 -8.25
CA GLU A 456 -20.82 -2.00 -9.53
C GLU A 456 -20.32 -2.94 -10.64
N GLN A 457 -19.35 -3.80 -10.36
CA GLN A 457 -18.90 -4.81 -11.33
C GLN A 457 -20.03 -5.74 -11.77
N ILE A 458 -20.91 -6.15 -10.84
CA ILE A 458 -22.08 -6.98 -11.18
C ILE A 458 -23.06 -6.24 -12.11
N LYS A 459 -23.22 -4.92 -11.98
CA LYS A 459 -24.08 -4.13 -12.87
C LYS A 459 -23.53 -4.08 -14.29
N LEU A 460 -22.21 -3.87 -14.44
CA LEU A 460 -21.54 -3.78 -15.74
C LEU A 460 -21.59 -5.08 -16.56
N VAL A 461 -21.74 -6.24 -15.91
CA VAL A 461 -21.89 -7.54 -16.60
C VAL A 461 -23.31 -7.76 -17.14
N LYS A 462 -24.30 -7.02 -16.62
CA LYS A 462 -25.71 -7.13 -17.02
C LYS A 462 -26.14 -6.08 -18.06
N SER A 463 -25.37 -5.00 -18.21
CA SER A 463 -25.47 -4.01 -19.29
C SER A 463 -24.70 -4.49 -20.51
#